data_AF-A0A6C0KX03-F1
#
_entry.id   AF-A0A6C0KX03-F1
#
_cell.length_a   1.000
_cell.length_b   1.000
_cell.length_c   1.000
_cell.angle_alpha   90.00
_cell.angle_beta   90.00
_cell.angle_gamma   90.00
#
_symmetry.space_group_name_H-M   'P 1'
#
loop_
_entity.id
_entity.type
_entity.pdbx_description
1 polymer ?
#
loop_
_entity_poly.entity_id
_entity_poly.type
_entity_poly.pdbx_seq_one_letter_code
_entity_poly.pdbx_strand_id
1 'polypeptide(L)'
;MNDIAKKILNESGINFNSEEDINGILIPRESLLDFTKYEKIKEKIPDLKKIFSSSSLTSLQKNADMNQKWPLLNLVRQILTIYDYHLMPIRKSDGYTLDGVKKFKRYFRIDKVNKNA
;
A
#
# COMPACT_ATOMS: atom_id res chain seq x y z
N MET A 1 9.28 4.88 11.30
CA MET A 1 8.45 3.67 11.09
C MET A 1 8.80 2.52 12.04
N ASN A 2 7.81 1.86 12.65
CA ASN A 2 8.00 0.68 13.51
C ASN A 2 8.32 -0.60 12.70
N ASP A 3 8.97 -1.58 13.34
CA ASP A 3 9.51 -2.76 12.64
C ASP A 3 8.43 -3.70 12.08
N ILE A 4 7.28 -3.81 12.74
CA ILE A 4 6.16 -4.63 12.23
C ILE A 4 5.58 -3.98 10.96
N ALA A 5 5.37 -2.66 10.97
CA ALA A 5 4.96 -1.90 9.80
C ALA A 5 5.97 -2.04 8.65
N LYS A 6 7.28 -1.92 8.92
CA LYS A 6 8.32 -2.12 7.90
C LYS A 6 8.24 -3.52 7.27
N LYS A 7 8.11 -4.57 8.08
CA LYS A 7 7.98 -5.96 7.59
C LYS A 7 6.74 -6.12 6.71
N ILE A 8 5.59 -5.61 7.14
CA ILE A 8 4.34 -5.65 6.37
C ILE A 8 4.49 -4.92 5.02
N LEU A 9 5.11 -3.73 5.00
CA LEU A 9 5.31 -2.99 3.75
C LEU A 9 6.27 -3.72 2.80
N ASN A 10 7.39 -4.27 3.29
CA ASN A 10 8.29 -5.08 2.48
C ASN A 10 7.58 -6.31 1.89
N GLU A 11 6.86 -7.09 2.71
CA GLU A 11 6.10 -8.25 2.24
C GLU A 11 4.98 -7.88 1.26
N SER A 12 4.42 -6.67 1.36
CA SER A 12 3.43 -6.15 0.40
C SER A 12 4.02 -5.84 -0.98
N GLY A 13 5.36 -5.78 -1.09
CA GLY A 13 6.10 -5.47 -2.31
C GLY A 13 6.65 -4.05 -2.37
N ILE A 14 6.70 -3.35 -1.23
CA ILE A 14 7.34 -2.04 -1.07
C ILE A 14 8.70 -2.31 -0.43
N ASN A 15 9.68 -2.69 -1.25
CA ASN A 15 11.00 -3.05 -0.75
C ASN A 15 11.83 -1.79 -0.51
N PHE A 16 12.31 -1.60 0.73
CA PHE A 16 13.17 -0.48 1.11
C PHE A 16 14.07 -0.86 2.29
N ASN A 17 15.25 -0.24 2.38
CA ASN A 17 16.20 -0.47 3.46
C ASN A 17 16.01 0.56 4.58
N SER A 18 15.82 1.83 4.20
CA SER A 18 15.58 2.95 5.10
C SER A 18 14.24 3.64 4.80
N GLU A 19 13.73 4.40 5.76
CA GLU A 19 12.45 5.11 5.60
C GLU A 19 12.54 6.26 4.59
N GLU A 20 13.74 6.82 4.40
CA GLU A 20 14.02 7.81 3.36
C GLU A 20 13.85 7.22 1.94
N ASP A 21 14.16 5.95 1.75
CA ASP A 21 14.09 5.27 0.44
C ASP A 21 12.65 5.03 -0.06
N ILE A 22 11.65 5.17 0.82
CA ILE A 22 10.24 4.91 0.49
C ILE A 22 9.71 5.94 -0.51
N ASN A 23 10.19 7.19 -0.41
CA ASN A 23 9.68 8.28 -1.22
C ASN A 23 10.03 8.10 -2.71
N GLY A 24 9.03 8.17 -3.57
CA GLY A 24 9.14 8.01 -5.02
C GLY A 24 9.01 6.56 -5.51
N ILE A 25 8.91 5.56 -4.63
CA ILE A 25 8.73 4.16 -5.04
C ILE A 25 7.48 4.01 -5.90
N LEU A 26 7.61 3.28 -7.02
CA LEU A 26 6.51 2.94 -7.92
C LEU A 26 6.16 1.46 -7.81
N ILE A 27 4.93 1.16 -7.43
CA ILE A 27 4.40 -0.20 -7.30
C ILE A 27 3.34 -0.44 -8.37
N PRO A 28 3.39 -1.55 -9.14
CA PRO A 28 2.29 -1.93 -10.03
C PRO A 28 0.99 -2.07 -9.23
N ARG A 29 -0.10 -1.48 -9.73
CA ARG A 29 -1.40 -1.49 -9.03
C ARG A 29 -1.81 -2.89 -8.57
N GLU A 30 -1.71 -3.86 -9.48
CA GLU A 30 -2.15 -5.23 -9.26
C GLU A 30 -1.39 -5.91 -8.10
N SER A 31 -0.16 -5.48 -7.80
CA SER A 31 0.63 -6.01 -6.68
C SER A 31 -0.03 -5.80 -5.32
N LEU A 32 -0.84 -4.74 -5.18
CA LEU A 32 -1.56 -4.41 -3.94
C LEU A 32 -3.03 -4.85 -3.96
N LEU A 33 -3.50 -5.41 -5.08
CA LEU A 33 -4.85 -5.98 -5.23
C LEU A 33 -4.85 -7.50 -5.08
N ASP A 34 -3.73 -8.07 -4.66
CA ASP A 34 -3.50 -9.50 -4.51
C ASP A 34 -4.01 -10.00 -3.14
N PHE A 35 -5.09 -10.78 -3.17
CA PHE A 35 -5.67 -11.42 -1.99
C PHE A 35 -4.78 -12.52 -1.39
N THR A 36 -4.05 -13.27 -2.22
CA THR A 36 -3.15 -14.31 -1.74
C THR A 36 -2.01 -13.70 -0.93
N LYS A 37 -1.50 -12.55 -1.36
CA LYS A 37 -0.52 -11.78 -0.59
C LYS A 37 -1.12 -11.23 0.71
N TYR A 38 -2.36 -10.74 0.67
CA TYR A 38 -3.06 -10.29 1.88
C TYR A 38 -3.17 -11.38 2.94
N GLU A 39 -3.60 -12.60 2.58
CA GLU A 39 -3.77 -13.69 3.56
C GLU A 39 -2.47 -14.04 4.30
N LYS A 40 -1.33 -13.97 3.62
CA LYS A 40 -0.01 -14.15 4.27
C LYS A 40 0.31 -13.02 5.26
N ILE A 41 0.02 -11.78 4.87
CA ILE A 41 0.27 -10.59 5.71
C ILE A 41 -0.71 -10.52 6.89
N LYS A 42 -1.92 -11.06 6.73
CA LYS A 42 -3.00 -11.08 7.74
C LYS A 42 -2.55 -11.73 9.03
N GLU A 43 -1.65 -12.71 8.98
CA GLU A 43 -1.04 -13.36 10.15
C GLU A 43 -0.31 -12.37 11.07
N LYS A 44 0.17 -11.23 10.54
CA LYS A 44 0.90 -10.20 11.28
C LYS A 44 0.00 -9.06 11.79
N ILE A 45 -1.26 -9.03 11.39
CA ILE A 45 -2.23 -8.01 11.83
C ILE A 45 -2.41 -8.01 13.36
N PRO A 46 -2.47 -9.16 14.07
CA PRO A 46 -2.55 -9.16 15.53
C PRO A 46 -1.39 -8.43 16.22
N ASP A 47 -0.17 -8.54 15.68
CA ASP A 47 0.99 -7.81 16.19
C ASP A 47 0.91 -6.32 15.88
N LEU A 48 0.42 -5.96 14.70
CA LEU A 48 0.20 -4.56 14.33
C LEU A 48 -0.86 -3.89 15.22
N LYS A 49 -1.89 -4.63 15.66
CA LYS A 49 -2.92 -4.15 16.60
C LYS A 49 -2.40 -3.85 18.00
N LYS A 50 -1.24 -4.39 18.39
CA LYS A 50 -0.60 -4.03 19.66
C LYS A 50 -0.04 -2.61 19.62
N ILE A 51 0.19 -2.06 18.43
CA ILE A 51 0.76 -0.73 18.22
C ILE A 51 -0.32 0.28 17.82
N PHE A 52 -1.25 -0.11 16.95
CA PHE A 52 -2.27 0.78 16.42
C PHE A 52 -3.69 0.32 16.78
N SER A 53 -4.56 1.29 17.06
CA SER A 53 -5.96 1.03 17.37
C SER A 53 -6.80 0.73 16.12
N SER A 54 -7.70 -0.23 16.23
CA SER A 54 -8.74 -0.51 15.22
C SER A 54 -9.83 0.56 15.13
N SER A 55 -9.92 1.46 16.12
CA SER A 55 -10.75 2.67 16.03
C SER A 55 -10.16 3.71 15.08
N SER A 56 -8.82 3.74 14.94
CA SER A 56 -8.09 4.65 14.05
C SER A 56 -7.83 4.04 12.67
N LEU A 57 -7.59 2.73 12.62
CA LEU A 57 -7.27 2.00 11.40
C LEU A 57 -8.38 1.02 11.02
N THR A 58 -9.16 1.38 10.01
CA THR A 58 -10.21 0.48 9.51
C THR A 58 -9.66 -0.82 8.92
N SER A 59 -8.40 -0.83 8.46
CA SER A 59 -7.71 -2.05 8.02
C SER A 59 -7.48 -3.07 9.15
N LEU A 60 -7.56 -2.65 10.42
CA LEU A 60 -7.42 -3.51 11.60
C LEU A 60 -8.77 -3.95 12.19
N GLN A 61 -9.89 -3.60 11.57
CA GLN A 61 -11.20 -4.06 12.05
C GLN A 61 -11.37 -5.57 11.87
N LYS A 62 -12.20 -6.20 12.71
CA LYS A 62 -12.40 -7.66 12.71
C LYS A 62 -12.84 -8.21 11.35
N ASN A 63 -13.71 -7.47 10.65
CA ASN A 63 -14.29 -7.87 9.37
C ASN A 63 -13.71 -7.04 8.20
N ALA A 64 -12.47 -6.55 8.34
CA ALA A 64 -11.85 -5.68 7.34
C ALA A 64 -11.74 -6.37 5.97
N ASP A 65 -11.40 -7.65 5.95
CA ASP A 65 -11.31 -8.49 4.75
C ASP A 65 -12.65 -8.70 4.05
N MET A 66 -13.75 -8.78 4.79
CA MET A 66 -15.10 -8.90 4.23
C MET A 66 -15.65 -7.56 3.72
N ASN A 67 -15.37 -6.47 4.44
CA ASN A 67 -15.94 -5.15 4.15
C ASN A 67 -15.13 -4.35 3.12
N GLN A 68 -13.85 -4.66 2.95
CA GLN A 68 -12.94 -3.92 2.07
C GLN A 68 -12.68 -4.73 0.81
N LYS A 69 -13.00 -4.14 -0.34
CA LYS A 69 -12.74 -4.76 -1.64
C LYS A 69 -11.25 -5.09 -1.85
N TRP A 70 -10.35 -4.27 -1.33
CA TRP A 70 -8.90 -4.42 -1.47
C TRP A 70 -8.22 -4.23 -0.12
N PRO A 71 -8.25 -5.25 0.76
CA PRO A 71 -7.83 -5.11 2.15
C PRO A 71 -6.32 -4.84 2.27
N LEU A 72 -5.49 -5.46 1.43
CA LEU A 72 -4.05 -5.18 1.36
C LEU A 72 -3.77 -3.71 0.99
N LEU A 73 -4.39 -3.21 -0.08
CA LEU A 73 -4.25 -1.82 -0.49
C LEU A 73 -4.64 -0.86 0.64
N ASN A 74 -5.74 -1.13 1.34
CA ASN A 74 -6.18 -0.27 2.43
C ASN A 74 -5.22 -0.32 3.63
N LEU A 75 -4.74 -1.51 3.99
CA LEU A 75 -3.73 -1.69 5.04
C LEU A 75 -2.46 -0.90 4.74
N VAL A 76 -1.86 -1.12 3.55
CA VAL A 76 -0.66 -0.41 3.10
C VAL A 76 -0.87 1.10 3.10
N ARG A 77 -1.98 1.58 2.51
CA ARG A 77 -2.31 3.00 2.45
C ARG A 77 -2.40 3.63 3.83
N GLN A 78 -3.06 2.98 4.77
CA GLN A 78 -3.23 3.54 6.11
C GLN A 78 -1.93 3.48 6.93
N ILE A 79 -1.12 2.42 6.79
CA ILE A 79 0.22 2.37 7.40
C ILE A 79 1.07 3.55 6.89
N LEU A 80 1.12 3.75 5.56
CA LEU A 80 1.86 4.88 4.97
C LEU A 80 1.34 6.23 5.48
N THR A 81 0.02 6.39 5.60
CA THR A 81 -0.59 7.65 6.09
C THR A 81 -0.15 7.98 7.52
N ILE A 82 -0.02 6.98 8.41
CA ILE A 82 0.48 7.19 9.78
C ILE A 82 1.90 7.75 9.79
N TYR A 83 2.71 7.36 8.81
CA TYR A 83 4.11 7.79 8.70
C TYR A 83 4.31 8.99 7.78
N ASP A 84 3.26 9.80 7.56
CA ASP A 84 3.32 10.99 6.70
C ASP A 84 3.72 10.64 5.24
N TYR A 85 3.19 9.55 4.68
CA TYR A 85 3.29 9.20 3.27
C TYR A 85 1.92 9.02 2.61
N HIS A 86 1.81 9.38 1.34
CA HIS A 86 0.64 9.18 0.49
C HIS A 86 0.90 8.15 -0.60
N LEU A 87 -0.11 7.32 -0.87
CA LEU A 87 -0.10 6.36 -1.96
C LEU A 87 -0.89 6.93 -3.15
N MET A 88 -0.19 7.54 -4.10
CA MET A 88 -0.76 8.29 -5.23
C MET A 88 -0.97 7.39 -6.46
N PRO A 89 -2.17 7.33 -7.05
CA PRO A 89 -2.40 6.57 -8.27
C PRO A 89 -1.77 7.29 -9.48
N ILE A 90 -1.02 6.55 -10.30
CA ILE A 90 -0.38 7.06 -11.52
C ILE A 90 -0.70 6.16 -12.71
N ARG A 91 -0.88 6.76 -13.89
CA ARG A 91 -1.00 6.05 -15.16
C ARG A 91 0.22 6.37 -16.02
N LYS A 92 0.86 5.35 -16.58
CA LYS A 92 1.95 5.49 -17.55
C LYS A 92 1.54 4.90 -18.90
N SER A 93 1.98 5.52 -19.98
CA SER A 93 1.78 5.02 -21.34
C SER A 93 2.48 3.68 -21.51
N ASP A 94 1.79 2.69 -22.10
CA ASP A 94 2.29 1.34 -22.34
C ASP A 94 2.20 0.97 -23.83
N GLY A 95 2.51 1.96 -24.68
CA GLY A 95 2.37 1.86 -26.13
C GLY A 95 0.92 1.95 -26.61
N TYR A 96 0.66 1.36 -27.76
CA TYR A 96 -0.64 1.39 -28.44
C TYR A 96 -1.08 -0.04 -28.80
N THR A 97 -2.38 -0.26 -29.04
CA THR A 97 -2.88 -1.47 -29.70
C THR A 97 -2.51 -1.42 -31.19
N LEU A 98 -2.67 -2.56 -31.89
CA LEU A 98 -2.50 -2.60 -33.35
C LEU A 98 -3.47 -1.62 -34.05
N ASP A 99 -4.64 -1.41 -33.48
CA ASP A 99 -5.65 -0.44 -33.94
C ASP A 99 -5.37 1.02 -33.53
N GLY A 100 -4.18 1.30 -32.96
CA GLY A 100 -3.78 2.67 -32.58
C GLY A 100 -4.36 3.20 -31.28
N VAL A 101 -4.97 2.36 -30.43
CA VAL A 101 -5.54 2.79 -29.13
C VAL A 101 -4.45 2.81 -28.06
N LYS A 102 -4.29 3.94 -27.35
CA LYS A 102 -3.26 4.08 -26.31
C LYS A 102 -3.50 3.16 -25.12
N LYS A 103 -2.49 2.35 -24.78
CA LYS A 103 -2.47 1.47 -23.61
C LYS A 103 -1.92 2.23 -22.40
N PHE A 104 -2.46 1.92 -21.22
CA PHE A 104 -2.00 2.49 -19.97
C PHE A 104 -1.75 1.41 -18.92
N LYS A 105 -0.57 1.44 -18.31
CA LYS A 105 -0.30 0.72 -17.06
C LYS A 105 -0.56 1.60 -15.85
N ARG A 106 -1.12 1.01 -14.80
CA ARG A 106 -1.48 1.70 -13.54
C ARG A 106 -0.51 1.33 -12.44
N TYR A 107 -0.05 2.34 -11.74
CA TYR A 107 0.90 2.23 -10.64
C TYR A 107 0.37 3.01 -9.43
N PHE A 108 0.96 2.73 -8.29
CA PHE A 108 0.93 3.61 -7.13
C PHE A 108 2.33 4.17 -6.90
N ARG A 109 2.45 5.47 -6.71
CA ARG A 109 3.67 6.13 -6.26
C ARG A 109 3.54 6.48 -4.79
N ILE A 110 4.56 6.23 -4.00
CA ILE A 110 4.58 6.69 -2.61
C ILE A 110 5.23 8.07 -2.56
N ASP A 111 4.54 9.06 -2.02
CA ASP A 111 5.03 10.43 -1.88
C ASP A 111 5.02 10.84 -0.40
N LYS A 112 6.10 11.44 0.09
CA LYS A 112 6.13 12.02 1.43
C LYS A 112 5.18 13.22 1.51
N VAL A 113 4.41 13.30 2.59
CA VAL A 113 3.51 14.42 2.85
C VAL A 113 4.36 15.63 3.24
N ASN A 114 4.45 16.61 2.35
CA ASN A 114 5.04 17.89 2.68
C ASN A 114 4.06 18.66 3.57
N LYS A 115 4.39 18.81 4.86
CA LYS A 115 3.66 19.68 5.79
C LYS A 115 3.96 21.14 5.50
N ASN A 116 3.58 21.63 4.32
CA ASN A 116 3.61 23.04 3.95
C ASN A 116 2.35 23.35 3.12
N ALA A 117 1.25 23.63 3.82
CA ALA A 117 0.10 24.38 3.33
C ALA A 117 -0.59 25.04 4.53
#